data_AF-A0A7S4NED5-F1
#
_entry.id   AF-A0A7S4NED5-F1
#
_cell.length_a   1.000
_cell.length_b   1.000
_cell.length_c   1.000
_cell.angle_alpha   90.00
_cell.angle_beta   90.00
_cell.angle_gamma   90.00
#
_symmetry.space_group_name_H-M   'P 1'
#
loop_
_entity.id
_entity.type
_entity.pdbx_description
1 polymer ?
#
loop_
_entity_poly.entity_id
_entity_poly.type
_entity_poly.pdbx_seq_one_letter_code
_entity_poly.pdbx_strand_id
1 'polypeptide(L)'
;TGETKCIMSIGLSAAPSDEGHRSVSSLDGPWTDVPDHMLLLDVCCGDFFTCGVRANDSSAVCWASGFSDMSKPPVVDGGFESISCGPAHVCAIRKTSKEVVCWGDEEGGKAHPPAGPFLEVSCGSSHTCAISTQHDAVCWGSNEGTGELEGVYLGQSDPPLVKLSKIAAGEMHTCGILLGTSEELRDSFLPNVVCWGSDR
;
A
#
# COMPACT_ATOMS: atom_id res chain seq x y z
N THR A 1 11.07 -18.77 -9.95
CA THR A 1 9.71 -18.26 -10.22
C THR A 1 9.30 -17.39 -9.05
N GLY A 2 9.82 -16.17 -8.99
CA GLY A 2 9.44 -15.18 -7.99
C GLY A 2 9.07 -13.93 -8.76
N GLU A 3 7.77 -13.64 -8.82
CA GLU A 3 7.31 -12.35 -9.33
C GLU A 3 7.70 -11.31 -8.28
N THR A 4 8.73 -10.51 -8.54
CA THR A 4 8.98 -9.29 -7.80
C THR A 4 7.78 -8.37 -8.06
N LYS A 5 6.82 -8.32 -7.12
CA LYS A 5 5.76 -7.32 -7.14
C LYS A 5 6.40 -5.97 -6.80
N CYS A 6 6.85 -5.23 -7.81
CA CYS A 6 7.09 -3.79 -7.62
C CYS A 6 5.72 -3.11 -7.50
N ILE A 7 5.19 -3.00 -6.28
CA ILE A 7 4.07 -2.11 -5.98
C ILE A 7 4.71 -0.75 -5.65
N MET A 8 5.26 -0.06 -6.65
CA MET A 8 5.55 1.36 -6.48
C MET A 8 4.23 2.12 -6.54
N SER A 9 3.59 2.31 -5.38
CA SER A 9 2.59 3.36 -5.22
C SER A 9 3.34 4.68 -5.12
N ILE A 10 3.43 5.41 -6.22
CA ILE A 10 3.93 6.78 -6.22
C ILE A 10 2.78 7.66 -5.73
N GLY A 11 2.74 7.95 -4.43
CA GLY A 11 1.88 9.00 -3.90
C GLY A 11 2.37 10.35 -4.43
N LEU A 12 1.71 10.90 -5.45
CA LEU A 12 1.96 12.26 -5.91
C LEU A 12 1.22 13.22 -4.97
N SER A 13 1.90 13.66 -3.90
CA SER A 13 1.51 14.91 -3.23
C SER A 13 1.82 16.07 -4.19
N ALA A 14 0.79 16.83 -4.56
CA ALA A 14 0.94 18.00 -5.42
C ALA A 14 1.75 19.08 -4.69
N ALA A 15 3.04 19.20 -5.01
CA ALA A 15 3.81 20.39 -4.66
C ALA A 15 3.27 21.60 -5.45
N PRO A 16 3.18 22.80 -4.84
CA PRO A 16 2.78 23.99 -5.57
C PRO A 16 3.78 24.28 -6.69
N SER A 17 3.24 24.72 -7.84
CA SER A 17 3.98 25.05 -9.05
C SER A 17 5.06 26.10 -8.80
N ASP A 18 6.32 25.72 -8.93
CA ASP A 18 7.36 26.67 -9.31
C ASP A 18 8.37 26.01 -10.26
N GLU A 19 8.52 26.60 -11.43
CA GLU A 19 9.37 26.09 -12.51
C GLU A 19 10.84 26.23 -12.14
N GLY A 20 11.56 25.12 -12.21
CA GLY A 20 13.00 25.13 -12.10
C GLY A 20 13.59 23.75 -12.24
N HIS A 21 14.00 23.40 -13.46
CA HIS A 21 14.92 22.30 -13.69
C HIS A 21 16.23 22.58 -12.93
N ARG A 22 16.31 22.12 -11.68
CA ARG A 22 17.56 22.02 -10.94
C ARG A 22 18.07 20.59 -11.11
N SER A 23 19.10 20.46 -11.94
CA SER A 23 19.99 19.30 -11.91
C SER A 23 20.42 19.05 -10.46
N VAL A 24 20.10 17.87 -9.92
CA VAL A 24 20.46 17.53 -8.53
C VAL A 24 21.95 17.24 -8.49
N SER A 25 22.73 18.24 -8.09
CA SER A 25 24.12 18.10 -7.68
C SER A 25 24.18 17.67 -6.21
N SER A 26 24.98 16.65 -5.93
CA SER A 26 25.34 16.01 -4.64
C SER A 26 24.29 15.08 -4.02
N LEU A 27 24.61 13.78 -4.03
CA LEU A 27 23.91 12.67 -3.34
C LEU A 27 24.27 12.59 -1.83
N ASP A 28 24.87 13.62 -1.25
CA ASP A 28 25.43 13.60 0.11
C ASP A 28 24.53 14.30 1.15
N GLY A 29 23.22 14.01 1.13
CA GLY A 29 22.28 14.47 2.14
C GLY A 29 21.79 13.29 3.02
N PRO A 30 21.43 13.52 4.31
CA PRO A 30 20.95 12.48 5.24
C PRO A 30 19.60 11.84 4.85
N TRP A 31 19.11 12.13 3.64
CA TRP A 31 17.80 11.76 3.11
C TRP A 31 17.84 10.51 2.22
N THR A 32 19.04 10.11 1.77
CA THR A 32 19.25 8.99 0.83
C THR A 32 20.12 7.87 1.37
N ASP A 33 20.56 7.94 2.63
CA ASP A 33 21.41 6.92 3.25
C ASP A 33 20.58 5.66 3.54
N VAL A 34 20.43 4.82 2.50
CA VAL A 34 20.12 3.41 2.68
C VAL A 34 21.23 2.86 3.59
N PRO A 35 20.91 2.22 4.72
CA PRO A 35 21.94 1.69 5.59
C PRO A 35 22.88 0.76 4.83
N ASP A 36 24.19 0.97 4.99
CA ASP A 36 25.21 0.24 4.24
C ASP A 36 25.02 -1.29 4.31
N HIS A 37 25.21 -1.96 3.17
CA HIS A 37 25.09 -3.42 3.00
C HIS A 37 23.70 -4.02 3.27
N MET A 38 22.64 -3.21 3.23
CA MET A 38 21.27 -3.71 3.34
C MET A 38 20.74 -4.28 2.02
N LEU A 39 20.42 -5.58 2.01
CA LEU A 39 19.65 -6.21 0.94
C LEU A 39 18.17 -6.23 1.33
N LEU A 40 17.32 -5.75 0.43
CA LEU A 40 15.86 -5.69 0.63
C LEU A 40 15.14 -6.64 -0.33
N LEU A 41 14.08 -7.28 0.15
CA LEU A 41 13.14 -8.08 -0.65
C LEU A 41 12.00 -7.24 -1.21
N ASP A 42 11.65 -6.16 -0.50
CA ASP A 42 10.55 -5.27 -0.82
C ASP A 42 10.82 -3.88 -0.23
N VAL A 43 10.23 -2.84 -0.83
CA VAL A 43 10.39 -1.44 -0.43
C VAL A 43 9.11 -0.65 -0.68
N CYS A 44 8.78 0.26 0.23
CA CYS A 44 7.69 1.22 0.08
C CYS A 44 8.07 2.59 0.62
N CYS A 45 7.37 3.63 0.16
CA CYS A 45 7.60 5.02 0.55
C CYS A 45 6.33 5.62 1.15
N GLY A 46 6.46 6.29 2.29
CA GLY A 46 5.50 7.27 2.77
C GLY A 46 5.96 8.70 2.43
N ASP A 47 5.36 9.71 3.04
CA ASP A 47 5.66 11.12 2.70
C ASP A 47 7.07 11.55 3.10
N PHE A 48 7.54 11.09 4.25
CA PHE A 48 8.82 11.51 4.84
C PHE A 48 9.70 10.34 5.29
N PHE A 49 9.33 9.11 4.92
CA PHE A 49 10.04 7.90 5.30
C PHE A 49 9.98 6.85 4.20
N THR A 50 10.98 5.97 4.20
CA THR A 50 11.00 4.77 3.37
C THR A 50 11.09 3.57 4.28
N CYS A 51 10.39 2.50 3.94
CA CYS A 51 10.46 1.22 4.63
C CYS A 51 10.81 0.10 3.67
N GLY A 52 11.36 -0.99 4.18
CA GLY A 52 11.61 -2.19 3.40
C GLY A 52 11.69 -3.44 4.25
N VAL A 53 11.62 -4.60 3.59
CA VAL A 53 11.78 -5.91 4.22
C VAL A 53 13.20 -6.41 3.98
N ARG A 54 13.96 -6.67 5.04
CA ARG A 54 15.35 -7.16 4.93
C ARG A 54 15.41 -8.58 4.37
N ALA A 55 16.38 -8.84 3.50
CA ALA A 55 16.52 -10.16 2.86
C ALA A 55 17.12 -11.24 3.75
N ASN A 56 17.86 -10.87 4.78
CA ASN A 56 18.53 -11.83 5.68
C ASN A 56 17.59 -12.45 6.71
N ASP A 57 16.67 -11.65 7.27
CA ASP A 57 15.82 -12.04 8.39
C ASP A 57 14.33 -11.72 8.18
N SER A 58 13.97 -11.17 7.02
CA SER A 58 12.58 -10.76 6.69
C SER A 58 12.00 -9.72 7.66
N SER A 59 12.78 -9.04 8.49
CA SER A 59 12.25 -7.97 9.34
C SER A 59 12.06 -6.67 8.57
N ALA A 60 11.13 -5.85 9.04
CA ALA A 60 10.90 -4.53 8.48
C ALA A 60 11.89 -3.51 9.06
N VAL A 61 12.36 -2.59 8.22
CA VAL A 61 13.22 -1.46 8.58
C VAL A 61 12.72 -0.21 7.89
N CYS A 62 12.72 0.91 8.59
CA CYS A 62 12.33 2.21 8.04
C CYS A 62 13.40 3.26 8.35
N TRP A 63 13.60 4.22 7.45
CA TRP A 63 14.63 5.26 7.55
C TRP A 63 14.15 6.61 6.98
N ALA A 64 15.02 7.63 7.07
CA ALA A 64 14.84 9.08 6.82
C ALA A 64 14.39 9.92 8.05
N SER A 65 14.67 11.24 8.00
CA SER A 65 14.84 12.10 9.20
C SER A 65 13.56 12.76 9.76
N GLY A 66 12.37 12.38 9.29
CA GLY A 66 11.07 12.83 9.83
C GLY A 66 10.46 11.87 10.86
N PHE A 67 11.22 10.86 11.28
CA PHE A 67 10.73 9.68 11.97
C PHE A 67 10.25 9.98 13.41
N SER A 68 8.97 9.76 13.68
CA SER A 68 8.44 9.67 15.04
C SER A 68 8.59 8.22 15.56
N ASP A 69 8.61 8.03 16.87
CA ASP A 69 8.67 6.68 17.47
C ASP A 69 7.51 5.76 17.03
N MET A 70 6.41 6.34 16.54
CA MET A 70 5.20 5.62 16.12
C MET A 70 5.36 4.84 14.80
N SER A 71 6.34 5.21 13.97
CA SER A 71 6.62 4.54 12.68
C SER A 71 7.66 3.41 12.81
N LYS A 72 8.15 3.12 14.03
CA LYS A 72 9.09 2.01 14.29
C LYS A 72 8.43 0.69 13.93
N PRO A 73 9.05 -0.12 13.03
CA PRO A 73 8.49 -1.41 12.70
C PRO A 73 8.40 -2.32 13.92
N PRO A 74 7.26 -3.01 14.12
CA PRO A 74 7.15 -3.99 15.19
C PRO A 74 8.04 -5.20 14.91
N VAL A 75 8.62 -5.76 15.96
CA VAL A 75 9.35 -7.02 15.87
C VAL A 75 8.34 -8.15 15.84
N VAL A 76 8.41 -8.98 14.79
CA VAL A 76 7.50 -10.09 14.56
C VAL A 76 8.30 -11.35 14.25
N ASP A 77 7.96 -12.45 14.91
CA ASP A 77 8.58 -13.75 14.66
C ASP A 77 8.27 -14.24 13.24
N GLY A 78 9.32 -14.66 12.52
CA GLY A 78 9.23 -15.13 11.14
C GLY A 78 9.17 -14.04 10.07
N GLY A 79 9.08 -12.77 10.47
CA GLY A 79 9.20 -11.60 9.60
C GLY A 79 8.03 -11.41 8.62
N PHE A 80 8.24 -10.46 7.70
CA PHE A 80 7.31 -10.01 6.69
C PHE A 80 7.68 -10.54 5.31
N GLU A 81 6.67 -10.67 4.46
CA GLU A 81 6.81 -11.06 3.06
C GLU A 81 6.69 -9.88 2.12
N SER A 82 5.83 -8.92 2.44
CA SER A 82 5.62 -7.70 1.67
C SER A 82 5.29 -6.54 2.60
N ILE A 83 5.50 -5.33 2.12
CA ILE A 83 5.28 -4.09 2.88
C ILE A 83 4.65 -3.02 1.98
N SER A 84 3.73 -2.25 2.53
CA SER A 84 3.08 -1.12 1.87
C SER A 84 3.06 0.08 2.81
N CYS A 85 3.25 1.27 2.23
CA CYS A 85 3.33 2.53 2.96
C CYS A 85 2.19 3.44 2.48
N GLY A 86 1.48 4.06 3.41
CA GLY A 86 0.70 5.27 3.17
C GLY A 86 1.52 6.51 3.59
N PRO A 87 0.91 7.70 3.61
CA PRO A 87 1.59 8.94 4.01
C PRO A 87 2.20 8.88 5.41
N ALA A 88 1.48 8.28 6.36
CA ALA A 88 1.84 8.27 7.79
C ALA A 88 1.68 6.89 8.49
N HIS A 89 1.23 5.86 7.79
CA HIS A 89 1.11 4.49 8.31
C HIS A 89 1.73 3.48 7.36
N VAL A 90 2.05 2.30 7.90
CA VAL A 90 2.68 1.21 7.17
C VAL A 90 1.94 -0.07 7.51
N CYS A 91 1.71 -0.91 6.52
CA CYS A 91 1.15 -2.24 6.70
C CYS A 91 2.01 -3.28 6.01
N ALA A 92 2.20 -4.43 6.65
CA ALA A 92 3.00 -5.52 6.13
C ALA A 92 2.31 -6.87 6.34
N ILE A 93 2.52 -7.80 5.40
CA ILE A 93 1.98 -9.16 5.49
C ILE A 93 3.03 -10.06 6.13
N ARG A 94 2.64 -10.77 7.19
CA ARG A 94 3.50 -11.77 7.84
C ARG A 94 3.76 -12.95 6.90
N LYS A 95 5.01 -13.38 6.82
CA LYS A 95 5.42 -14.48 5.92
C LYS A 95 4.78 -15.82 6.27
N THR A 96 4.54 -16.06 7.56
CA THR A 96 4.04 -17.34 8.09
C THR A 96 2.52 -17.40 8.15
N SER A 97 1.89 -16.49 8.91
CA SER A 97 0.43 -16.49 9.10
C SER A 97 -0.35 -15.79 7.99
N LYS A 98 0.33 -15.00 7.14
CA LYS A 98 -0.28 -14.10 6.15
C LYS A 98 -1.19 -13.02 6.76
N GLU A 99 -1.13 -12.83 8.07
CA GLU A 99 -1.85 -11.74 8.74
C GLU A 99 -1.19 -10.40 8.41
N VAL A 100 -2.01 -9.35 8.32
CA VAL A 100 -1.53 -7.98 8.17
C VAL A 100 -1.20 -7.41 9.55
N VAL A 101 -0.05 -6.75 9.65
CA VAL A 101 0.33 -5.91 10.78
C VAL A 101 0.50 -4.50 10.27
N CYS A 102 -0.18 -3.54 10.89
CA CYS A 102 -0.02 -2.13 10.59
C CYS A 102 0.53 -1.36 11.79
N TRP A 103 1.25 -0.27 11.52
CA TRP A 103 1.79 0.64 12.52
C TRP A 103 1.92 2.06 11.96
N GLY A 104 2.16 3.05 12.82
CA GLY A 104 2.15 4.47 12.47
C GLY A 104 0.85 5.14 12.90
N ASP A 105 0.33 6.05 12.07
CA ASP A 105 -0.90 6.78 12.37
C ASP A 105 -2.14 5.87 12.43
N GLU A 106 -2.89 5.99 13.52
CA GLU A 106 -4.08 5.20 13.83
C GLU A 106 -5.40 5.94 13.50
N GLU A 107 -5.33 7.20 13.03
CA GLU A 107 -6.53 7.99 12.70
C GLU A 107 -7.44 7.27 11.70
N GLY A 108 -8.76 7.35 11.93
CA GLY A 108 -9.77 6.66 11.12
C GLY A 108 -9.72 5.14 11.21
N GLY A 109 -8.81 4.56 12.00
CA GLY A 109 -8.63 3.12 12.13
C GLY A 109 -7.77 2.48 11.04
N LYS A 110 -7.06 3.26 10.21
CA LYS A 110 -6.27 2.75 9.06
C LYS A 110 -5.12 1.80 9.44
N ALA A 111 -4.63 1.89 10.68
CA ALA A 111 -3.65 0.96 11.26
C ALA A 111 -4.26 -0.21 12.06
N HIS A 112 -5.58 -0.44 12.00
CA HIS A 112 -6.28 -1.55 12.66
C HIS A 112 -6.76 -2.59 11.63
N PRO A 113 -5.86 -3.46 11.13
CA PRO A 113 -6.23 -4.44 10.11
C PRO A 113 -7.25 -5.46 10.65
N PRO A 114 -8.23 -5.86 9.83
CA PRO A 114 -9.09 -7.00 10.13
C PRO A 114 -8.28 -8.29 10.31
N ALA A 115 -8.76 -9.20 11.14
CA ALA A 115 -8.14 -10.51 11.31
C ALA A 115 -8.30 -11.36 10.04
N GLY A 116 -7.26 -12.12 9.70
CA GLY A 116 -7.29 -13.10 8.62
C GLY A 116 -6.04 -13.05 7.74
N PRO A 117 -5.86 -14.07 6.88
CA PRO A 117 -4.77 -14.11 5.94
C PRO A 117 -5.07 -13.29 4.68
N PHE A 118 -4.06 -12.56 4.20
CA PHE A 118 -4.12 -11.73 3.00
C PHE A 118 -2.99 -12.07 2.01
N LEU A 119 -3.27 -11.86 0.72
CA LEU A 119 -2.36 -12.10 -0.40
C LEU A 119 -1.60 -10.83 -0.83
N GLU A 120 -2.20 -9.67 -0.57
CA GLU A 120 -1.69 -8.36 -0.94
C GLU A 120 -2.32 -7.30 -0.03
N VAL A 121 -1.57 -6.23 0.25
CA VAL A 121 -2.02 -5.07 1.03
C VAL A 121 -1.52 -3.81 0.34
N SER A 122 -2.36 -2.79 0.28
CA SER A 122 -2.03 -1.46 -0.25
C SER A 122 -2.60 -0.40 0.68
N CYS A 123 -1.75 0.52 1.10
CA CYS A 123 -2.11 1.67 1.94
C CYS A 123 -2.47 2.85 1.05
N GLY A 124 -3.59 3.51 1.34
CA GLY A 124 -3.95 4.83 0.82
C GLY A 124 -3.58 5.94 1.81
N SER A 125 -4.20 7.11 1.70
CA SER A 125 -3.93 8.23 2.61
C SER A 125 -4.50 8.01 4.01
N SER A 126 -5.78 7.65 4.05
CA SER A 126 -6.55 7.46 5.28
C SER A 126 -7.27 6.13 5.36
N HIS A 127 -7.00 5.22 4.41
CA HIS A 127 -7.54 3.87 4.37
C HIS A 127 -6.45 2.88 3.97
N THR A 128 -6.74 1.60 4.17
CA THR A 128 -5.91 0.50 3.69
C THR A 128 -6.83 -0.54 3.07
N CYS A 129 -6.41 -1.13 1.97
CA CYS A 129 -7.11 -2.22 1.33
C CYS A 129 -6.20 -3.44 1.17
N ALA A 130 -6.78 -4.63 1.22
CA ALA A 130 -6.08 -5.88 1.05
C ALA A 130 -6.90 -6.87 0.21
N ILE A 131 -6.23 -7.88 -0.33
CA ILE A 131 -6.85 -9.01 -1.03
C ILE A 131 -6.82 -10.21 -0.09
N SER A 132 -7.98 -10.75 0.26
CA SER A 132 -8.06 -11.97 1.07
C SER A 132 -7.57 -13.20 0.29
N THR A 133 -7.34 -14.32 0.97
CA THR A 133 -7.04 -15.60 0.29
C THR A 133 -8.17 -16.11 -0.60
N GLN A 134 -9.37 -15.55 -0.49
CA GLN A 134 -10.51 -15.83 -1.36
C GLN A 134 -10.62 -14.84 -2.53
N HIS A 135 -9.60 -14.01 -2.73
CA HIS A 135 -9.55 -12.94 -3.73
C HIS A 135 -10.56 -11.81 -3.53
N ASP A 136 -11.18 -11.71 -2.36
CA ASP A 136 -12.07 -10.58 -2.02
C ASP A 136 -11.25 -9.36 -1.61
N ALA A 137 -11.68 -8.19 -2.06
CA ALA A 137 -11.18 -6.93 -1.55
C ALA A 137 -11.73 -6.67 -0.14
N VAL A 138 -10.86 -6.31 0.80
CA VAL A 138 -11.21 -5.91 2.16
C VAL A 138 -10.53 -4.60 2.44
N CYS A 139 -11.31 -3.55 2.72
CA CYS A 139 -10.77 -2.23 3.04
C CYS A 139 -11.22 -1.78 4.43
N TRP A 140 -10.40 -0.95 5.07
CA TRP A 140 -10.65 -0.39 6.38
C TRP A 140 -9.97 0.97 6.53
N GLY A 141 -10.39 1.72 7.55
CA GLY A 141 -9.95 3.10 7.76
C GLY A 141 -11.08 4.08 7.49
N SER A 142 -10.73 5.32 7.15
CA SER A 142 -11.69 6.35 6.79
C SER A 142 -12.53 5.93 5.58
N ASN A 143 -13.79 6.34 5.58
CA ASN A 143 -14.75 5.98 4.54
C ASN A 143 -15.60 7.18 4.13
N GLU A 144 -14.93 8.21 3.62
CA GLU A 144 -15.56 9.46 3.19
C GLU A 144 -15.82 9.45 1.67
N GLY A 145 -17.01 9.05 1.25
CA GLY A 145 -17.42 9.10 -0.16
C GLY A 145 -18.21 10.37 -0.50
N THR A 146 -17.91 11.01 -1.64
CA THR A 146 -18.73 12.13 -2.19
C THR A 146 -19.42 11.80 -3.52
N GLY A 147 -19.36 10.54 -3.99
CA GLY A 147 -19.87 10.11 -5.29
C GLY A 147 -21.31 9.57 -5.28
N GLU A 148 -22.18 10.19 -6.09
CA GLU A 148 -23.53 9.71 -6.43
C GLU A 148 -23.46 8.88 -7.73
N LEU A 149 -23.26 7.56 -7.62
CA LEU A 149 -23.58 6.66 -8.73
C LEU A 149 -24.63 5.66 -8.23
N GLU A 150 -25.83 5.72 -8.82
CA GLU A 150 -26.89 4.71 -8.66
C GLU A 150 -27.37 4.48 -7.20
N GLY A 151 -27.16 5.44 -6.29
CA GLY A 151 -27.64 5.36 -4.90
C GLY A 151 -26.88 4.40 -3.98
N VAL A 152 -25.70 3.92 -4.40
CA VAL A 152 -24.79 3.12 -3.57
C VAL A 152 -23.56 3.96 -3.25
N TYR A 153 -23.42 4.34 -1.98
CA TYR A 153 -22.24 5.05 -1.47
C TYR A 153 -21.05 4.08 -1.48
N LEU A 154 -20.04 4.32 -2.30
CA LEU A 154 -18.78 3.59 -2.25
C LEU A 154 -17.68 4.53 -1.76
N GLY A 155 -17.52 4.64 -0.44
CA GLY A 155 -16.34 5.30 0.10
C GLY A 155 -15.08 4.47 -0.15
N GLN A 156 -13.90 5.04 0.10
CA GLN A 156 -12.61 4.38 -0.15
C GLN A 156 -12.44 3.04 0.60
N SER A 157 -13.23 2.82 1.66
CA SER A 157 -13.28 1.57 2.43
C SER A 157 -14.46 0.65 2.09
N ASP A 158 -15.23 0.96 1.04
CA ASP A 158 -16.35 0.15 0.55
C ASP A 158 -16.02 -0.50 -0.81
N PRO A 159 -15.24 -1.59 -0.83
CA PRO A 159 -14.88 -2.22 -2.08
C PRO A 159 -16.09 -2.90 -2.75
N PRO A 160 -16.16 -2.93 -4.09
CA PRO A 160 -17.17 -3.69 -4.81
C PRO A 160 -17.02 -5.20 -4.55
N LEU A 161 -18.13 -5.94 -4.63
CA LEU A 161 -18.17 -7.40 -4.44
C LEU A 161 -17.64 -8.14 -5.68
N VAL A 162 -16.33 -8.03 -5.92
CA VAL A 162 -15.61 -8.60 -7.05
C VAL A 162 -14.32 -9.29 -6.60
N LYS A 163 -13.84 -10.23 -7.41
CA LYS A 163 -12.59 -10.93 -7.15
C LYS A 163 -11.42 -10.20 -7.80
N LEU A 164 -10.33 -9.99 -7.06
CA LEU A 164 -9.15 -9.25 -7.51
C LEU A 164 -7.88 -10.09 -7.50
N SER A 165 -6.98 -9.79 -8.43
CA SER A 165 -5.63 -10.35 -8.52
C SER A 165 -4.54 -9.37 -8.07
N LYS A 166 -4.83 -8.06 -8.11
CA LYS A 166 -3.97 -6.95 -7.66
C LYS A 166 -4.82 -5.82 -7.10
N ILE A 167 -4.26 -5.05 -6.17
CA ILE A 167 -4.92 -3.89 -5.56
C ILE A 167 -3.93 -2.75 -5.38
N ALA A 168 -4.37 -1.53 -5.68
CA ALA A 168 -3.59 -0.31 -5.51
C ALA A 168 -4.49 0.77 -4.91
N ALA A 169 -4.14 1.21 -3.71
CA ALA A 169 -4.80 2.33 -3.02
C ALA A 169 -4.02 3.62 -3.31
N GLY A 170 -4.74 4.63 -3.79
CA GLY A 170 -4.28 6.00 -3.92
C GLY A 170 -4.71 6.84 -2.70
N GLU A 171 -4.72 8.16 -2.86
CA GLU A 171 -5.01 9.07 -1.75
C GLU A 171 -6.44 8.87 -1.20
N MET A 172 -7.44 8.96 -2.08
CA MET A 172 -8.87 8.87 -1.74
C MET A 172 -9.63 7.84 -2.59
N HIS A 173 -8.92 7.04 -3.39
CA HIS A 173 -9.52 5.99 -4.22
C HIS A 173 -8.69 4.70 -4.14
N THR A 174 -9.27 3.61 -4.59
CA THR A 174 -8.58 2.33 -4.76
C THR A 174 -8.99 1.73 -6.10
N CYS A 175 -8.03 1.13 -6.78
CA CYS A 175 -8.25 0.37 -8.00
C CYS A 175 -7.75 -1.05 -7.83
N GLY A 176 -8.36 -1.99 -8.55
CA GLY A 176 -7.98 -3.39 -8.56
C GLY A 176 -8.05 -3.99 -9.95
N ILE A 177 -7.19 -4.98 -10.21
CA ILE A 177 -7.27 -5.81 -11.43
C ILE A 177 -8.16 -7.00 -11.12
N LEU A 178 -9.24 -7.17 -11.88
CA LEU A 178 -10.16 -8.28 -11.75
C LEU A 178 -9.41 -9.62 -11.91
N LEU A 179 -9.71 -10.56 -11.04
CA LEU A 179 -9.27 -11.95 -11.19
C LEU A 179 -10.11 -12.57 -12.31
N GLY A 180 -9.49 -12.89 -13.43
CA GLY A 180 -10.13 -13.62 -14.52
C GLY A 180 -9.41 -14.92 -14.83
N THR A 181 -10.16 -15.88 -15.37
CA THR A 181 -9.54 -17.02 -16.06
C THR A 181 -9.10 -16.59 -17.46
N SER A 182 -8.10 -17.27 -18.04
CA SER A 182 -7.56 -16.89 -19.36
C SER A 182 -8.59 -16.92 -20.49
N GLU A 183 -9.71 -17.61 -20.31
CA GLU A 183 -10.80 -17.71 -21.29
C GLU A 183 -11.77 -16.53 -21.17
N GLU A 184 -12.18 -16.14 -19.96
CA GLU A 184 -13.10 -15.00 -19.73
C GLU A 184 -12.46 -13.65 -20.08
N LEU A 185 -11.14 -13.51 -19.87
CA LEU A 185 -10.39 -12.30 -20.23
C LEU A 185 -10.11 -12.18 -21.74
N ARG A 186 -10.23 -13.28 -22.50
CA ARG A 186 -10.05 -13.28 -23.95
C ARG A 186 -11.31 -12.92 -24.72
N ASP A 187 -12.47 -13.24 -24.16
CA ASP A 187 -13.77 -13.01 -24.79
C ASP A 187 -14.48 -11.73 -24.33
N SER A 188 -13.99 -11.06 -23.28
CA SER A 188 -14.57 -9.79 -22.81
C SER A 188 -13.80 -8.57 -23.33
N PHE A 189 -14.48 -7.70 -24.08
CA PHE A 189 -13.98 -6.36 -24.43
C PHE A 189 -14.06 -5.36 -23.26
N LEU A 190 -14.36 -5.84 -22.05
CA LEU A 190 -14.51 -4.99 -20.86
C LEU A 190 -13.15 -4.72 -20.22
N PRO A 191 -12.95 -3.53 -19.63
CA PRO A 191 -11.75 -3.26 -18.85
C PRO A 191 -11.64 -4.24 -17.68
N ASN A 192 -10.46 -4.82 -17.48
CA ASN A 192 -10.18 -5.71 -16.35
C ASN A 192 -9.80 -4.96 -15.07
N VAL A 193 -10.17 -3.68 -14.96
CA VAL A 193 -9.87 -2.80 -13.84
C VAL A 193 -11.17 -2.24 -13.29
N VAL A 194 -11.27 -2.23 -11.96
CA VAL A 194 -12.36 -1.62 -11.21
C VAL A 194 -11.79 -0.64 -10.19
N CYS A 195 -12.42 0.52 -10.04
CA CYS A 195 -12.01 1.53 -9.06
C CYS A 195 -13.20 1.99 -8.23
N TRP A 196 -12.95 2.35 -6.97
CA TRP A 196 -13.93 2.88 -6.02
C TRP A 196 -13.29 3.95 -5.12
N GLY A 197 -14.10 4.68 -4.36
CA GLY A 197 -13.69 5.84 -3.58
C GLY A 197 -13.99 7.17 -4.28
N SER A 198 -13.33 8.24 -3.86
CA SER A 198 -13.58 9.61 -4.35
C SER A 198 -12.50 10.08 -5.31
N ASP A 199 -12.92 10.94 -6.24
CA ASP A 199 -12.10 11.66 -7.22
C ASP A 199 -11.77 13.10 -6.83
N ARG A 200 -12.12 13.52 -5.59
CA ARG A 200 -11.96 14.90 -5.10
C ARG A 200 -10.73 15.08 -4.25
#